data_AF-A0A953LGB7-F1
#
_entry.id   AF-A0A953LGB7-F1
#
_cell.length_a   1.000
_cell.length_b   1.000
_cell.length_c   1.000
_cell.angle_alpha   90.00
_cell.angle_beta   90.00
_cell.angle_gamma   90.00
#
_symmetry.space_group_name_H-M   'P 1'
#
loop_
_entity.id
_entity.type
_entity.pdbx_description
1 polymer ?
#
loop_
_entity_poly.entity_id
_entity_poly.type
_entity_poly.pdbx_seq_one_letter_code
_entity_poly.pdbx_strand_id
1 'polypeptide(L)'
;MPEERLQPAQLEPICIRTTQVYDWCYLNGTTSVLLPDIVFPADTSVVAGIEAAIISVECAEIDRDQDPSGLANVTIRRLVTFELTFVDVNGNPVPVIVNGVEVTTQTRSRFFDEFIRVCAPDGTTLTCEITDAAARAFMTVINGTPAVQVELFICQNIQVTADVTVSININDYCLPDACQPGQKPFQCPPPTTPPPACGPLTQGRARKAGSSQG
;
A
#
# COMPACT_ATOMS: atom_id res chain seq x y z
N MET A 1 -27.35 -28.91 -49.13
CA MET A 1 -25.96 -28.96 -48.66
C MET A 1 -26.04 -28.97 -47.14
N PRO A 2 -25.58 -30.03 -46.45
CA PRO A 2 -25.55 -30.03 -45.00
C PRO A 2 -24.46 -29.04 -44.55
N GLU A 3 -24.81 -28.06 -43.73
CA GLU A 3 -23.85 -27.33 -42.91
C GLU A 3 -23.22 -28.34 -41.96
N GLU A 4 -22.03 -28.80 -42.31
CA GLU A 4 -21.15 -29.49 -41.39
C GLU A 4 -20.72 -28.46 -40.34
N ARG A 5 -21.51 -28.35 -39.26
CA ARG A 5 -21.02 -27.71 -38.04
C ARG A 5 -19.76 -28.46 -37.68
N LEU A 6 -18.62 -27.79 -37.85
CA LEU A 6 -17.39 -28.12 -37.17
C LEU A 6 -17.77 -28.44 -35.72
N GLN A 7 -17.71 -29.73 -35.39
CA GLN A 7 -17.75 -30.15 -34.00
C GLN A 7 -16.67 -29.32 -33.30
N PRO A 8 -16.91 -28.76 -32.10
CA PRO A 8 -15.85 -28.12 -31.34
C PRO A 8 -14.81 -29.20 -31.09
N ALA A 9 -13.84 -29.29 -31.99
CA ALA A 9 -12.68 -30.12 -31.86
C ALA A 9 -12.07 -29.70 -30.54
N GLN A 10 -11.88 -30.70 -29.69
CA GLN A 10 -11.31 -30.62 -28.37
C GLN A 10 -10.04 -29.78 -28.42
N LEU A 11 -10.17 -28.48 -28.17
CA LEU A 11 -9.04 -27.60 -28.04
C LEU A 11 -8.36 -28.01 -26.74
N GLU A 12 -7.17 -28.59 -26.86
CA GLU A 12 -6.40 -28.95 -25.68
C GLU A 12 -6.13 -27.66 -24.90
N PRO A 13 -6.45 -27.64 -23.60
CA PRO A 13 -6.20 -26.47 -22.78
C PRO A 13 -4.71 -26.15 -22.81
N ILE A 14 -4.38 -24.90 -23.17
CA ILE A 14 -3.00 -24.44 -23.07
C ILE A 14 -2.75 -24.01 -21.63
N CYS A 15 -1.74 -24.62 -21.02
CA CYS A 15 -1.26 -24.24 -19.70
C CYS A 15 -0.20 -23.16 -19.83
N ILE A 16 -0.46 -21.98 -19.27
CA ILE A 16 0.49 -20.87 -19.25
C ILE A 16 0.87 -20.58 -17.80
N ARG A 17 2.17 -20.49 -17.54
CA ARG A 17 2.68 -19.97 -16.27
C ARG A 17 2.64 -18.45 -16.29
N THR A 18 1.96 -17.86 -15.32
CA THR A 18 1.80 -16.40 -15.21
C THR A 18 1.68 -15.99 -13.76
N THR A 19 1.85 -14.69 -13.48
CA THR A 19 1.65 -14.11 -12.15
C THR A 19 0.19 -13.70 -12.00
N GLN A 20 -0.50 -14.29 -11.03
CA GLN A 20 -1.85 -13.91 -10.66
C GLN A 20 -1.81 -12.89 -9.52
N VAL A 21 -2.62 -11.84 -9.64
CA VAL A 21 -2.87 -10.86 -8.58
C VAL A 21 -4.11 -11.31 -7.80
N TYR A 22 -3.95 -11.54 -6.50
CA TYR A 22 -5.02 -11.98 -5.60
C TYR A 22 -5.72 -10.80 -4.93
N ASP A 23 -4.96 -9.77 -4.59
CA ASP A 23 -5.45 -8.51 -4.06
C ASP A 23 -4.58 -7.35 -4.52
N TRP A 24 -5.18 -6.17 -4.59
CA TRP A 24 -4.49 -4.94 -4.91
C TRP A 24 -5.19 -3.77 -4.21
N CYS A 25 -4.50 -3.16 -3.25
CA CYS A 25 -5.03 -2.03 -2.50
C CYS A 25 -4.08 -0.83 -2.51
N TYR A 26 -4.68 0.35 -2.56
CA TYR A 26 -4.00 1.62 -2.37
C TYR A 26 -4.36 2.15 -0.99
N LEU A 27 -3.34 2.53 -0.22
CA LEU A 27 -3.52 3.06 1.12
C LEU A 27 -2.85 4.42 1.25
N ASN A 28 -3.57 5.34 1.87
CA ASN A 28 -3.09 6.65 2.26
C ASN A 28 -3.15 6.78 3.78
N GLY A 29 -1.98 6.88 4.41
CA GLY A 29 -1.84 6.99 5.85
C GLY A 29 -1.36 8.37 6.25
N THR A 30 -1.88 8.89 7.36
CA THR A 30 -1.24 9.97 8.11
C THR A 30 -0.84 9.43 9.47
N THR A 31 0.42 9.60 9.84
CA THR A 31 0.93 9.25 11.17
C THR A 31 1.69 10.42 11.77
N SER A 32 1.68 10.52 13.09
CA SER A 32 2.27 11.65 13.81
C SER A 32 3.36 11.18 14.75
N VAL A 33 4.48 11.91 14.77
CA VAL A 33 5.60 11.69 15.67
C VAL A 33 5.75 12.89 16.57
N LEU A 34 5.88 12.64 17.87
CA LEU A 34 6.15 13.65 18.87
C LEU A 34 7.62 13.60 19.28
N LEU A 35 8.30 14.74 19.25
CA LEU A 35 9.73 14.89 19.57
C LEU A 35 9.89 15.91 20.72
N PRO A 36 9.80 15.45 21.98
CA PRO A 36 9.93 16.31 23.16
C PRO A 36 11.39 16.62 23.53
N ASP A 37 12.37 15.99 22.87
CA ASP A 37 13.81 16.15 23.15
C ASP A 37 14.46 17.33 22.41
N ILE A 38 13.68 18.07 21.61
CA ILE A 38 14.10 19.28 20.91
C ILE A 38 13.81 20.48 21.81
N VAL A 39 14.89 21.16 22.23
CA VAL A 39 14.84 22.33 23.08
C VAL A 39 15.10 23.57 22.23
N PHE A 40 14.13 24.46 22.20
CA PHE A 40 14.22 25.73 21.49
C PHE A 40 15.05 26.75 22.26
N PRO A 41 15.66 27.74 21.58
CA PRO A 41 16.26 28.90 22.25
C PRO A 41 15.27 29.57 23.20
N ALA A 42 15.79 30.22 24.25
CA ALA A 42 14.97 30.92 25.24
C ALA A 42 14.05 31.98 24.61
N ASP A 43 14.51 32.60 23.51
CA ASP A 43 13.67 33.39 22.63
C ASP A 43 13.15 32.51 21.49
N THR A 44 11.95 31.97 21.65
CA THR A 44 11.33 31.12 20.63
C THR A 44 10.90 31.89 19.39
N SER A 45 10.86 33.23 19.43
CA SER A 45 10.53 34.05 18.26
C SER A 45 11.61 34.01 17.16
N VAL A 46 12.80 33.51 17.50
CA VAL A 46 13.89 33.28 16.56
C VAL A 46 13.58 32.10 15.62
N VAL A 47 12.80 31.11 16.07
CA VAL A 47 12.35 29.97 15.24
C VAL A 47 10.95 30.26 14.73
N ALA A 48 10.85 30.68 13.48
CA ALA A 48 9.57 31.00 12.83
C ALA A 48 8.91 29.76 12.21
N GLY A 49 9.69 28.74 11.87
CA GLY A 49 9.19 27.54 11.20
C GLY A 49 10.08 26.31 11.39
N ILE A 50 9.51 25.17 11.04
CA ILE A 50 10.21 23.88 10.98
C ILE A 50 9.91 23.27 9.62
N GLU A 51 10.93 23.16 8.80
CA GLU A 51 10.86 22.47 7.52
C GLU A 51 11.10 20.98 7.75
N ALA A 52 10.29 20.13 7.12
CA ALA A 52 10.41 18.68 7.23
C ALA A 52 10.49 18.07 5.84
N ALA A 53 11.47 17.20 5.64
CA ALA A 53 11.67 16.48 4.39
C ALA A 53 11.78 14.98 4.64
N ILE A 54 11.10 14.18 3.83
CA ILE A 54 11.28 12.72 3.82
C ILE A 54 12.59 12.41 3.09
N ILE A 55 13.47 11.66 3.73
CA ILE A 55 14.71 11.14 3.11
C ILE A 55 14.43 9.78 2.48
N SER A 56 13.78 8.88 3.22
CA SER A 56 13.43 7.55 2.73
C SER A 56 12.21 6.99 3.45
N VAL A 57 11.50 6.13 2.73
CA VAL A 57 10.45 5.28 3.30
C VAL A 57 10.64 3.88 2.77
N GLU A 58 10.76 2.92 3.66
CA GLU A 58 10.79 1.50 3.34
C GLU A 58 9.56 0.83 3.94
N CYS A 59 9.01 -0.17 3.26
CA CYS A 59 7.94 -0.97 3.81
C CYS A 59 8.12 -2.46 3.54
N ALA A 60 7.70 -3.28 4.49
CA ALA A 60 7.75 -4.73 4.39
C ALA A 60 6.59 -5.38 5.17
N GLU A 61 6.12 -6.51 4.67
CA GLU A 61 5.33 -7.45 5.46
C GLU A 61 6.21 -8.02 6.58
N ILE A 62 5.73 -7.96 7.82
CA ILE A 62 6.45 -8.51 8.99
C ILE A 62 5.70 -9.63 9.71
N ASP A 63 4.39 -9.73 9.49
CA ASP A 63 3.54 -10.75 10.10
C ASP A 63 2.30 -11.02 9.24
N ARG A 64 1.83 -12.27 9.27
CA ARG A 64 0.68 -12.74 8.51
C ARG A 64 -0.09 -13.79 9.30
N ASP A 65 -1.37 -13.54 9.51
CA ASP A 65 -2.33 -14.49 10.07
C ASP A 65 -3.42 -14.79 9.03
N GLN A 66 -3.31 -15.95 8.38
CA GLN A 66 -4.18 -16.37 7.29
C GLN A 66 -5.30 -17.29 7.80
N ASP A 67 -6.53 -17.02 7.36
CA ASP A 67 -7.67 -17.88 7.61
C ASP A 67 -7.87 -18.93 6.49
N PRO A 68 -8.65 -20.01 6.75
CA PRO A 68 -8.88 -21.07 5.78
C PRO A 68 -9.58 -20.64 4.48
N SER A 69 -10.10 -19.41 4.40
CA SER A 69 -10.73 -18.86 3.19
C SER A 69 -9.73 -18.18 2.25
N GLY A 70 -8.46 -18.08 2.66
CA GLY A 70 -7.40 -17.39 1.90
C GLY A 70 -7.32 -15.89 2.18
N LEU A 71 -8.12 -15.37 3.11
CA LEU A 71 -7.96 -14.01 3.62
C LEU A 71 -6.89 -14.01 4.71
N ALA A 72 -6.08 -12.96 4.77
CA ALA A 72 -5.06 -12.80 5.80
C ALA A 72 -5.13 -11.41 6.43
N ASN A 73 -4.93 -11.37 7.75
CA ASN A 73 -4.54 -10.16 8.45
C ASN A 73 -3.03 -10.02 8.32
N VAL A 74 -2.58 -8.95 7.68
CA VAL A 74 -1.16 -8.69 7.43
C VAL A 74 -0.73 -7.46 8.20
N THR A 75 0.42 -7.55 8.86
CA THR A 75 1.08 -6.40 9.46
C THR A 75 2.18 -5.91 8.53
N ILE A 76 2.05 -4.66 8.07
CA ILE A 76 3.08 -3.98 7.29
C ILE A 76 3.82 -3.02 8.21
N ARG A 77 5.14 -3.14 8.25
CA ARG A 77 6.02 -2.20 8.94
C ARG A 77 6.63 -1.23 7.97
N ARG A 78 6.60 0.05 8.32
CA ARG A 78 7.28 1.13 7.60
C ARG A 78 8.45 1.64 8.42
N LEU A 79 9.59 1.88 7.76
CA LEU A 79 10.68 2.67 8.31
C LEU A 79 10.71 4.00 7.57
N VAL A 80 10.36 5.08 8.27
CA VAL A 80 10.40 6.43 7.71
C VAL A 80 11.61 7.15 8.27
N THR A 81 12.49 7.63 7.40
CA THR A 81 13.58 8.54 7.74
C THR A 81 13.27 9.93 7.22
N PHE A 82 13.31 10.92 8.10
CA PHE A 82 13.01 12.30 7.78
C PHE A 82 14.02 13.26 8.42
N GLU A 83 14.22 14.40 7.80
CA GLU A 83 15.05 15.50 8.29
C GLU A 83 14.17 16.67 8.69
N LEU A 84 14.58 17.33 9.77
CA LEU A 84 14.00 18.58 10.24
C LEU A 84 15.04 19.68 10.12
N THR A 85 14.64 20.84 9.61
CA THR A 85 15.43 22.07 9.59
C THR A 85 14.66 23.17 10.28
N PHE A 86 15.29 23.84 11.23
CA PHE A 86 14.67 24.92 11.99
C PHE A 86 15.03 26.25 11.33
N VAL A 87 14.04 27.11 11.08
CA VAL A 87 14.24 28.33 10.29
C VAL A 87 13.68 29.57 10.94
N ASP A 88 14.29 30.72 10.66
CA ASP A 88 13.80 32.05 11.02
C ASP A 88 12.71 32.54 10.03
N VAL A 89 12.20 33.76 10.25
CA VAL A 89 11.16 34.37 9.38
C VAL A 89 11.62 34.59 7.94
N ASN A 90 12.92 34.55 7.68
CA ASN A 90 13.53 34.72 6.36
C ASN A 90 13.94 33.37 5.74
N GLY A 91 13.72 32.24 6.42
CA GLY A 91 14.12 30.90 5.96
C GLY A 91 15.57 30.53 6.28
N ASN A 92 16.29 31.30 7.10
CA ASN A 92 17.67 30.97 7.48
C ASN A 92 17.69 29.90 8.58
N PRO A 93 18.62 28.93 8.54
CA PRO A 93 18.75 27.92 9.59
C PRO A 93 19.02 28.52 10.97
N VAL A 94 18.30 28.06 11.99
CA VAL A 94 18.42 28.51 13.38
C VAL A 94 18.88 27.34 14.24
N PRO A 95 19.90 27.52 15.11
CA PRO A 95 20.32 26.48 16.02
C PRO A 95 19.26 26.18 17.09
N VAL A 96 19.03 24.90 17.35
CA VAL A 96 18.27 24.37 18.48
C VAL A 96 19.11 23.35 19.23
N ILE A 97 18.72 22.99 20.45
CA ILE A 97 19.43 21.98 21.23
C ILE A 97 18.69 20.65 21.12
N VAL A 98 19.38 19.60 20.69
CA VAL A 98 18.88 18.23 20.67
C VAL A 98 19.82 17.36 21.49
N ASN A 99 19.29 16.73 22.55
CA ASN A 99 20.09 15.91 23.48
C ASN A 99 21.35 16.62 24.01
N GLY A 100 21.27 17.95 24.23
CA GLY A 100 22.37 18.76 24.74
C GLY A 100 23.38 19.25 23.69
N VAL A 101 23.15 18.98 22.40
CA VAL A 101 23.99 19.42 21.29
C VAL A 101 23.26 20.45 20.44
N GLU A 102 23.94 21.53 20.07
CA GLU A 102 23.42 22.54 19.17
C GLU A 102 23.44 22.05 17.72
N VAL A 103 22.28 22.09 17.06
CA VAL A 103 22.08 21.63 15.68
C VAL A 103 21.14 22.56 14.93
N THR A 104 21.34 22.71 13.63
CA THR A 104 20.40 23.41 12.73
C THR A 104 19.52 22.45 11.95
N THR A 105 19.98 21.20 11.79
CA THR A 105 19.23 20.11 11.15
C THR A 105 19.27 18.85 12.02
N GLN A 106 18.22 18.03 11.91
CA GLN A 106 18.12 16.78 12.67
C GLN A 106 17.43 15.69 11.84
N THR A 107 18.15 14.61 11.58
CA THR A 107 17.58 13.39 10.99
C THR A 107 16.98 12.49 12.07
N ARG A 108 15.82 11.90 11.80
CA ARG A 108 15.16 10.90 12.66
C ARG A 108 14.61 9.76 11.81
N SER A 109 14.57 8.57 12.40
CA SER A 109 13.89 7.41 11.83
C SER A 109 12.86 6.85 12.80
N ARG A 110 11.71 6.42 12.28
CA ARG A 110 10.61 5.84 13.07
C ARG A 110 9.98 4.67 12.36
N PHE A 111 9.57 3.68 13.14
CA PHE A 111 8.78 2.55 12.68
C PHE A 111 7.29 2.79 12.91
N PHE A 112 6.48 2.38 11.94
CA PHE A 112 5.02 2.37 12.06
C PHE A 112 4.49 1.05 11.55
N ASP A 113 3.59 0.45 12.32
CA ASP A 113 2.92 -0.79 11.95
C ASP A 113 1.49 -0.45 11.54
N GLU A 114 1.06 -1.00 10.40
CA GLU A 114 -0.32 -0.93 9.93
C GLU A 114 -0.86 -2.33 9.70
N PHE A 115 -2.12 -2.51 10.11
CA PHE A 115 -2.83 -3.77 10.02
C PHE A 115 -3.84 -3.68 8.90
N ILE A 116 -3.73 -4.59 7.94
CA ILE A 116 -4.62 -4.64 6.78
C ILE A 116 -5.17 -6.05 6.65
N ARG A 117 -6.34 -6.18 6.01
CA ARG A 117 -6.91 -7.47 5.67
C ARG A 117 -7.00 -7.59 4.16
N VAL A 118 -6.32 -8.59 3.60
CA VAL A 118 -6.18 -8.80 2.15
C VAL A 118 -6.42 -10.26 1.75
N CYS A 119 -6.74 -10.50 0.49
CA CYS A 119 -6.73 -11.83 -0.10
C CYS A 119 -5.27 -12.28 -0.33
N ALA A 120 -4.75 -13.12 0.57
CA ALA A 120 -3.37 -13.59 0.55
C ALA A 120 -3.28 -15.06 0.98
N PRO A 121 -3.73 -16.01 0.12
CA PRO A 121 -3.60 -17.43 0.40
C PRO A 121 -2.13 -17.89 0.44
N ASP A 122 -1.92 -19.11 0.93
CA ASP A 122 -0.58 -19.71 1.03
C ASP A 122 0.12 -19.75 -0.32
N GLY A 123 1.41 -19.42 -0.33
CA GLY A 123 2.21 -19.32 -1.55
C GLY A 123 2.11 -17.96 -2.26
N THR A 124 1.37 -17.00 -1.72
CA THR A 124 1.39 -15.61 -2.20
C THR A 124 2.46 -14.75 -1.54
N THR A 125 3.02 -13.84 -2.33
CA THR A 125 3.94 -12.78 -1.91
C THR A 125 3.21 -11.45 -1.89
N LEU A 126 3.29 -10.72 -0.78
CA LEU A 126 2.85 -9.34 -0.69
C LEU A 126 4.03 -8.41 -1.02
N THR A 127 3.82 -7.51 -1.96
CA THR A 127 4.75 -6.42 -2.26
C THR A 127 4.12 -5.12 -1.79
N CYS A 128 4.91 -4.32 -1.05
CA CYS A 128 4.55 -2.97 -0.66
C CYS A 128 5.51 -2.00 -1.37
N GLU A 129 4.94 -1.08 -2.12
CA GLU A 129 5.67 -0.05 -2.86
C GLU A 129 5.21 1.32 -2.36
N ILE A 130 6.15 2.16 -1.94
CA ILE A 130 5.86 3.55 -1.58
C ILE A 130 5.82 4.37 -2.86
N THR A 131 4.65 4.94 -3.17
CA THR A 131 4.45 5.72 -4.39
C THR A 131 4.70 7.21 -4.18
N ASP A 132 4.41 7.71 -2.98
CA ASP A 132 4.67 9.10 -2.60
C ASP A 132 4.76 9.24 -1.08
N ALA A 133 5.53 10.21 -0.60
CA ALA A 133 5.64 10.53 0.81
C ALA A 133 5.96 12.00 1.06
N ALA A 134 5.32 12.59 2.05
CA ALA A 134 5.54 13.97 2.47
C ALA A 134 5.57 14.10 3.98
N ALA A 135 6.24 15.14 4.47
CA ALA A 135 6.28 15.47 5.88
C ALA A 135 5.85 16.93 6.10
N ARG A 136 5.26 17.18 7.27
CA ARG A 136 5.05 18.53 7.79
C ARG A 136 5.46 18.53 9.26
N ALA A 137 6.12 19.59 9.71
CA ALA A 137 6.44 19.75 11.11
C ALA A 137 5.91 21.07 11.63
N PHE A 138 5.50 21.07 12.89
CA PHE A 138 5.10 22.28 13.59
C PHE A 138 5.49 22.19 15.06
N MET A 139 5.68 23.37 15.64
CA MET A 139 5.87 23.50 17.07
C MET A 139 4.53 23.23 17.77
N THR A 140 4.57 22.43 18.82
CA THR A 140 3.45 22.16 19.72
C THR A 140 3.89 22.37 21.16
N VAL A 141 2.98 22.26 22.11
CA VAL A 141 3.28 22.41 23.54
C VAL A 141 2.74 21.20 24.29
N ILE A 142 3.60 20.55 25.06
CA ILE A 142 3.26 19.40 25.91
C ILE A 142 3.54 19.81 27.35
N ASN A 143 2.51 19.83 28.19
CA ASN A 143 2.63 20.17 29.62
C ASN A 143 3.36 21.50 29.88
N GLY A 144 3.18 22.49 28.98
CA GLY A 144 3.82 23.80 29.08
C GLY A 144 5.23 23.88 28.48
N THR A 145 5.78 22.77 27.99
CA THR A 145 7.10 22.72 27.33
C THR A 145 6.93 22.66 25.80
N PRO A 146 7.61 23.52 25.03
CA PRO A 146 7.63 23.43 23.58
C PRO A 146 8.17 22.07 23.10
N ALA A 147 7.55 21.52 22.07
CA ALA A 147 7.95 20.26 21.43
C ALA A 147 7.71 20.34 19.92
N VAL A 148 8.24 19.37 19.17
CA VAL A 148 7.96 19.27 17.74
C VAL A 148 7.02 18.12 17.48
N GLN A 149 5.97 18.40 16.70
CA GLN A 149 5.12 17.36 16.12
C GLN A 149 5.40 17.29 14.62
N VAL A 150 5.61 16.08 14.12
CA VAL A 150 5.83 15.80 12.70
C VAL A 150 4.69 14.93 12.21
N GLU A 151 3.98 15.41 11.19
CA GLU A 151 2.98 14.64 10.45
C GLU A 151 3.62 14.07 9.20
N LEU A 152 3.44 12.77 9.01
CA LEU A 152 3.98 12.01 7.88
C LEU A 152 2.80 11.50 7.05
N PHE A 153 2.80 11.85 5.77
CA PHE A 153 1.81 11.44 4.79
C PHE A 153 2.46 10.41 3.88
N ILE A 154 1.90 9.21 3.80
CA ILE A 154 2.49 8.11 3.04
C ILE A 154 1.41 7.53 2.13
N CYS A 155 1.73 7.49 0.84
CA CYS A 155 0.95 6.77 -0.17
C CYS A 155 1.68 5.48 -0.53
N GLN A 156 0.95 4.37 -0.50
CA GLN A 156 1.53 3.07 -0.81
C GLN A 156 0.59 2.24 -1.66
N ASN A 157 1.23 1.40 -2.45
CA ASN A 157 0.63 0.44 -3.33
C ASN A 157 0.97 -0.97 -2.81
N ILE A 158 -0.06 -1.75 -2.48
CA ILE A 158 0.10 -3.09 -1.94
C ILE A 158 -0.51 -4.07 -2.91
N GLN A 159 0.30 -5.05 -3.31
CA GLN A 159 -0.09 -6.06 -4.27
C GLN A 159 0.23 -7.45 -3.72
N VAL A 160 -0.75 -8.34 -3.78
CA VAL A 160 -0.59 -9.74 -3.39
C VAL A 160 -0.57 -10.59 -4.64
N THR A 161 0.52 -11.33 -4.85
CA THR A 161 0.75 -12.08 -6.10
C THR A 161 1.22 -13.50 -5.85
N ALA A 162 0.95 -14.41 -6.79
CA ALA A 162 1.61 -15.71 -6.85
C ALA A 162 1.81 -16.15 -8.30
N ASP A 163 2.84 -16.97 -8.52
CA ASP A 163 3.01 -17.69 -9.77
C ASP A 163 2.00 -18.84 -9.84
N VAL A 164 1.16 -18.82 -10.87
CA VAL A 164 0.16 -19.86 -11.11
C VAL A 164 0.29 -20.42 -12.51
N THR A 165 -0.26 -21.61 -12.71
CA THR A 165 -0.44 -22.19 -14.05
C THR A 165 -1.92 -22.10 -14.39
N VAL A 166 -2.26 -21.28 -15.38
CA VAL A 166 -3.64 -21.10 -15.85
C VAL A 166 -3.87 -21.98 -17.06
N SER A 167 -4.97 -22.73 -17.03
CA SER A 167 -5.48 -23.48 -18.17
C SER A 167 -6.41 -22.59 -18.98
N ILE A 168 -6.03 -22.28 -20.22
CA ILE A 168 -6.80 -21.43 -21.13
C ILE A 168 -7.35 -22.29 -22.25
N ASN A 169 -8.67 -22.30 -22.37
CA ASN A 169 -9.35 -22.85 -23.55
C ASN A 169 -9.42 -21.75 -24.61
N ILE A 170 -8.57 -21.81 -25.63
CA ILE A 170 -8.55 -20.84 -26.71
C ILE A 170 -9.64 -21.20 -27.71
N ASN A 171 -10.83 -20.62 -27.54
CA ASN A 171 -11.93 -20.81 -28.50
C ASN A 171 -11.86 -19.83 -29.69
N ASP A 172 -11.04 -18.78 -29.62
CA ASP A 172 -10.91 -17.74 -30.66
C ASP A 172 -9.63 -16.90 -30.47
N TYR A 173 -9.28 -16.08 -31.47
CA TYR A 173 -8.17 -15.13 -31.41
C TYR A 173 -8.60 -13.79 -30.76
N CYS A 174 -7.75 -13.22 -29.89
CA CYS A 174 -7.97 -11.85 -29.41
C CYS A 174 -7.78 -10.86 -30.57
N LEU A 175 -8.83 -10.13 -30.92
CA LEU A 175 -8.72 -8.94 -31.78
C LEU A 175 -8.33 -7.74 -30.90
N PRO A 176 -7.33 -6.94 -31.29
CA PRO A 176 -6.95 -5.75 -30.52
C PRO A 176 -8.10 -4.73 -30.51
N ASP A 177 -8.42 -4.20 -29.34
CA ASP A 177 -9.34 -3.07 -29.22
C ASP A 177 -8.79 -1.82 -29.92
N ALA A 178 -9.68 -1.02 -30.50
CA ALA A 178 -9.31 0.27 -31.06
C ALA A 178 -8.83 1.22 -29.95
N CYS A 179 -7.66 1.85 -30.12
CA CYS A 179 -7.11 2.80 -29.16
C CYS A 179 -8.09 3.96 -28.91
N GLN A 180 -8.38 4.27 -27.65
CA GLN A 180 -9.13 5.48 -27.30
C GLN A 180 -8.19 6.69 -27.15
N PRO A 181 -8.50 7.84 -27.77
CA PRO A 181 -7.73 9.06 -27.57
C PRO A 181 -8.07 9.73 -26.22
N GLY A 182 -7.08 9.86 -25.34
CA GLY A 182 -6.95 10.99 -24.41
C GLY A 182 -7.62 10.93 -23.02
N GLN A 183 -6.76 10.88 -22.01
CA GLN A 183 -6.84 11.40 -20.63
C GLN A 183 -8.18 11.31 -19.88
N LYS A 184 -8.35 10.23 -19.11
CA LYS A 184 -9.14 10.29 -17.87
C LYS A 184 -8.27 10.89 -16.74
N PRO A 185 -8.78 11.84 -15.94
CA PRO A 185 -8.07 12.31 -14.75
C PRO A 185 -7.81 11.13 -13.80
N PHE A 186 -6.67 11.17 -13.11
CA PHE A 186 -6.29 10.17 -12.10
C PHE A 186 -7.37 10.11 -11.01
N GLN A 187 -7.98 8.93 -10.85
CA GLN A 187 -8.89 8.61 -9.75
C GLN A 187 -8.30 7.41 -9.01
N CYS A 188 -8.26 7.50 -7.69
CA CYS A 188 -7.95 6.37 -6.82
C CYS A 188 -9.25 5.72 -6.32
N PRO A 189 -9.43 4.39 -6.49
CA PRO A 189 -8.57 3.48 -7.24
C PRO A 189 -8.72 3.64 -8.77
N PRO A 190 -7.69 3.28 -9.57
CA PRO A 190 -7.82 3.22 -11.01
C PRO A 190 -9.01 2.34 -11.43
N PRO A 191 -9.77 2.68 -12.50
CA PRO A 191 -10.89 1.87 -12.98
C PRO A 191 -10.50 0.44 -13.41
N THR A 192 -9.20 0.16 -13.54
CA THR A 192 -8.61 -1.10 -13.99
C THR A 192 -8.13 -2.01 -12.85
N THR A 193 -8.35 -1.63 -11.59
CA THR A 193 -8.00 -2.51 -10.46
C THR A 193 -8.90 -3.77 -10.50
N PRO A 194 -8.33 -4.98 -10.61
CA PRO A 194 -9.12 -6.21 -10.58
C PRO A 194 -9.80 -6.37 -9.21
N PRO A 195 -11.01 -6.94 -9.14
CA PRO A 195 -11.63 -7.25 -7.86
C PRO A 195 -10.81 -8.30 -7.10
N PRO A 196 -10.84 -8.31 -5.76
CA PRO A 196 -10.18 -9.35 -4.96
C PRO A 196 -10.65 -10.75 -5.37
N ALA A 197 -9.71 -11.69 -5.49
CA ALA A 197 -10.01 -13.06 -5.91
C ALA A 197 -10.63 -13.92 -4.79
N CYS A 198 -10.60 -13.45 -3.54
CA CYS A 198 -11.19 -14.13 -2.40
C CYS A 198 -12.67 -13.76 -2.24
N GLY A 199 -13.55 -14.75 -2.34
CA GLY A 199 -14.97 -14.68 -2.01
C GLY A 199 -15.43 -16.00 -1.41
N PRO A 200 -16.53 -16.01 -0.62
CA PRO A 200 -16.96 -17.21 0.09
C PRO A 200 -17.09 -18.34 -0.92
N LEU A 201 -16.59 -19.52 -0.57
CA LEU A 201 -16.93 -20.76 -1.28
C LEU A 201 -18.47 -20.81 -1.32
N THR A 202 -19.07 -20.32 -2.40
CA THR A 202 -20.46 -20.62 -2.70
C THR A 202 -20.46 -22.11 -2.90
N GLN A 203 -20.95 -22.82 -1.88
CA GLN A 203 -21.27 -24.23 -1.94
C GLN A 203 -22.19 -24.44 -3.14
N GLY A 204 -21.59 -24.73 -4.30
CA GLY A 204 -22.27 -24.95 -5.56
C GLY A 204 -22.67 -26.41 -5.69
N ARG A 205 -23.73 -26.78 -4.97
CA ARG A 205 -24.60 -27.95 -5.20
C ARG A 205 -23.91 -29.33 -5.21
N ALA A 206 -23.88 -29.96 -4.04
CA ALA A 206 -24.17 -31.40 -4.00
C ALA A 206 -25.56 -31.59 -4.63
N ARG A 207 -25.61 -32.27 -5.79
CA ARG A 207 -26.83 -32.72 -6.44
C ARG A 207 -27.70 -33.44 -5.41
N LYS A 208 -28.92 -32.94 -5.17
CA LYS A 208 -30.00 -33.75 -4.60
C LYS A 208 -30.17 -34.96 -5.52
N ALA A 209 -29.70 -36.13 -5.07
CA ALA A 209 -30.12 -37.40 -5.64
C ALA A 209 -31.60 -37.56 -5.27
N GLY A 210 -32.47 -37.44 -6.28
CA GLY A 210 -33.83 -37.94 -6.16
C GLY A 210 -33.77 -39.45 -6.01
N SER A 211 -34.14 -39.94 -4.83
CA SER A 211 -34.54 -41.33 -4.63
C SER A 211 -36.06 -41.34 -4.58
N SER A 212 -36.67 -41.67 -5.71
CA SER A 212 -38.01 -42.25 -5.76
C SER A 212 -37.85 -43.76 -5.62
N GLN A 213 -38.35 -44.34 -4.53
CA GLN A 213 -38.88 -45.71 -4.54
C GLN A 213 -39.78 -45.90 -3.32
N GLY A 214 -41.06 -46.11 -3.63
CA GLY A 214 -42.20 -46.37 -2.78
C GLY A 214 -43.38 -46.54 -3.71
#